data_AF-A0A7K3VKN3-F1
#
_entry.id   AF-A0A7K3VKN3-F1
#
_cell.length_a   1.000
_cell.length_b   1.000
_cell.length_c   1.000
_cell.angle_alpha   90.00
_cell.angle_beta   90.00
_cell.angle_gamma   90.00
#
_symmetry.space_group_name_H-M   'P 1'
#
loop_
_entity.id
_entity.type
_entity.pdbx_description
1 polymer ?
#
loop_
_entity_poly.entity_id
_entity_poly.type
_entity_poly.pdbx_seq_one_letter_code
_entity_poly.pdbx_strand_id
1 'polypeptide(L)'
;MAFCARSVIAIRPRLFIGRAIILSVRMTAVMRDNPVVAMIRDTFPIYIDIWREFFGLVGFPMDDVITVALCFAPDLVTTTEPLFADVVLDKGVARGQTVAYRGHQILPGGGGPKTTRIAKGLDGRRFLSIFKAAMACYERTVAPQPKPEGLF
;
A
#
# COMPACT_ATOMS: atom_id res chain seq x y z
N MET A 1 5.83 2.91 -41.63
CA MET A 1 6.68 3.04 -40.44
C MET A 1 5.86 2.68 -39.20
N ALA A 2 6.08 1.49 -38.64
CA ALA A 2 5.29 0.98 -37.52
C ALA A 2 5.85 1.50 -36.18
N PHE A 3 5.00 2.14 -35.40
CA PHE A 3 5.29 2.67 -34.07
C PHE A 3 5.32 1.52 -33.05
N CYS A 4 6.51 1.17 -32.53
CA CYS A 4 6.68 0.10 -31.54
C CYS A 4 6.32 0.62 -30.13
N ALA A 5 5.04 0.54 -29.77
CA ALA A 5 4.48 1.19 -28.58
C ALA A 5 4.52 0.37 -27.27
N ARG A 6 5.44 -0.60 -27.09
CA ARG A 6 5.44 -1.49 -25.89
C ARG A 6 6.66 -1.41 -24.97
N SER A 7 7.66 -0.61 -25.29
CA SER A 7 9.00 -0.79 -24.70
C SER A 7 9.27 0.02 -23.41
N VAL A 8 8.50 1.07 -23.12
CA VAL A 8 8.73 1.92 -21.93
C VAL A 8 7.41 2.15 -21.20
N ILE A 9 7.25 1.49 -20.05
CA ILE A 9 6.17 1.83 -19.11
C ILE A 9 6.79 2.79 -18.11
N ALA A 10 6.46 4.07 -18.21
CA ALA A 10 6.53 4.94 -17.03
C ALA A 10 5.70 4.26 -15.96
N ILE A 11 6.29 3.96 -14.80
CA ILE A 11 5.54 3.42 -13.66
C ILE A 11 4.64 4.55 -13.19
N ARG A 12 3.49 4.72 -13.86
CA ARG A 12 2.47 5.65 -13.42
C ARG A 12 1.95 5.09 -12.09
N PRO A 13 1.79 5.93 -11.05
CA PRO A 13 1.15 5.52 -9.79
C PRO A 13 -0.26 4.93 -9.98
N ARG A 14 -0.85 5.07 -11.18
CA ARG A 14 -2.15 4.52 -11.55
C ARG A 14 -2.28 2.99 -11.42
N LEU A 15 -1.19 2.22 -11.30
CA LEU A 15 -1.28 0.75 -11.27
C LEU A 15 -1.84 0.18 -9.94
N PHE A 16 -1.98 1.00 -8.90
CA PHE A 16 -2.58 0.59 -7.61
C PHE A 16 -3.98 1.16 -7.35
N ILE A 17 -4.62 1.78 -8.35
CA ILE A 17 -5.96 2.40 -8.20
C ILE A 17 -7.08 1.40 -8.58
N GLY A 18 -6.87 0.13 -8.29
CA GLY A 18 -7.82 -0.96 -8.57
C GLY A 18 -8.45 -1.47 -7.28
N ARG A 19 -9.36 -0.68 -6.70
CA ARG A 19 -9.99 -0.83 -5.36
C ARG A 19 -9.12 -0.32 -4.22
N ALA A 20 -9.29 0.95 -3.89
CA ALA A 20 -8.89 1.49 -2.60
C ALA A 20 -9.37 0.56 -1.47
N ILE A 21 -8.48 0.26 -0.55
CA ILE A 21 -8.78 -0.56 0.62
C ILE A 21 -9.63 0.30 1.56
N ILE A 22 -10.92 0.00 1.61
CA ILE A 22 -11.91 0.78 2.38
C ILE A 22 -11.68 0.53 3.87
N LEU A 23 -11.04 1.48 4.56
CA LEU A 23 -10.81 1.40 6.02
C LEU A 23 -11.90 2.08 6.87
N SER A 24 -12.82 2.84 6.28
CA SER A 24 -13.59 3.85 7.04
C SER A 24 -14.69 3.29 7.96
N VAL A 25 -15.34 2.16 7.66
CA VAL A 25 -16.60 1.80 8.37
C VAL A 25 -16.60 0.43 9.08
N ARG A 26 -15.71 -0.50 8.72
CA ARG A 26 -15.71 -1.87 9.32
C ARG A 26 -14.70 -2.10 10.44
N MET A 27 -13.84 -1.13 10.76
CA MET A 27 -12.80 -1.31 11.78
C MET A 27 -13.35 -1.17 13.20
N THR A 28 -14.36 -0.33 13.38
CA THR A 28 -15.03 -0.06 14.66
C THR A 28 -15.93 -1.21 15.14
N ALA A 29 -16.34 -2.10 14.25
CA ALA A 29 -17.29 -3.17 14.58
C ALA A 29 -16.67 -4.33 15.38
N VAL A 30 -15.33 -4.40 15.52
CA VAL A 30 -14.65 -5.61 16.03
C VAL A 30 -13.84 -5.37 17.32
N MET A 31 -13.38 -4.15 17.61
CA MET A 31 -12.44 -3.91 18.73
C MET A 31 -13.05 -2.98 19.78
N ARG A 32 -13.13 -3.45 21.02
CA ARG A 32 -13.91 -2.76 22.08
C ARG A 32 -13.08 -1.76 22.91
N ASP A 33 -11.76 -1.85 22.91
CA ASP A 33 -10.85 -0.84 23.49
C ASP A 33 -9.44 -0.92 22.86
N ASN A 34 -9.19 -0.14 21.81
CA ASN A 34 -7.93 -0.17 21.08
C ASN A 34 -7.43 1.27 20.77
N PRO A 35 -6.31 1.71 21.40
CA PRO A 35 -5.80 3.07 21.24
C PRO A 35 -5.28 3.36 19.82
N VAL A 36 -4.82 2.34 19.09
CA VAL A 36 -4.38 2.50 17.69
C VAL A 36 -5.58 2.76 16.79
N VAL A 37 -6.68 2.02 16.97
CA VAL A 37 -7.93 2.25 16.23
C VAL A 37 -8.50 3.64 16.54
N ALA A 38 -8.47 4.07 17.80
CA ALA A 38 -8.88 5.41 18.20
C ALA A 38 -8.03 6.50 17.52
N MET A 39 -6.70 6.38 17.59
CA MET A 39 -5.78 7.31 16.93
C MET A 39 -6.02 7.39 15.42
N ILE A 40 -6.20 6.24 14.75
CA ILE A 40 -6.45 6.23 13.30
C ILE A 40 -7.75 6.95 12.97
N ARG A 41 -8.81 6.70 13.75
CA ARG A 41 -10.10 7.37 13.57
C ARG A 41 -10.00 8.88 13.76
N ASP A 42 -9.18 9.33 14.70
CA ASP A 42 -9.07 10.75 15.01
C ASP A 42 -8.12 11.48 14.03
N THR A 43 -7.11 10.79 13.49
CA THR A 43 -6.04 11.38 12.65
C THR A 43 -6.35 11.33 11.16
N PHE A 44 -6.93 10.24 10.66
CA PHE A 44 -7.12 10.01 9.21
C PHE A 44 -8.41 10.55 8.55
N PRO A 45 -9.40 11.17 9.23
CA PRO A 45 -10.59 11.70 8.53
C PRO A 45 -10.24 12.67 7.40
N ILE A 46 -9.34 13.62 7.67
CA ILE A 46 -8.87 14.60 6.67
C ILE A 46 -8.22 13.89 5.48
N TYR A 47 -7.44 12.84 5.74
CA TYR A 47 -6.77 12.09 4.68
C TYR A 47 -7.79 11.36 3.79
N ILE A 48 -8.79 10.72 4.40
CA ILE A 48 -9.88 10.04 3.67
C ILE A 48 -10.67 11.04 2.80
N ASP A 49 -10.97 12.22 3.34
CA ASP A 49 -11.75 13.23 2.63
C ASP A 49 -10.98 13.81 1.43
N ILE A 50 -9.68 14.08 1.57
CA ILE A 50 -8.80 14.49 0.46
C ILE A 50 -8.80 13.43 -0.65
N TRP A 51 -8.63 12.16 -0.31
CA TRP A 51 -8.61 11.09 -1.32
C TRP A 51 -9.95 10.91 -2.02
N ARG A 52 -11.05 11.12 -1.30
CA ARG A 52 -12.39 11.11 -1.86
C ARG A 52 -12.62 12.29 -2.81
N GLU A 53 -12.24 13.50 -2.42
CA GLU A 53 -12.46 14.72 -3.18
C GLU A 53 -11.60 14.79 -4.45
N PHE A 54 -10.29 14.54 -4.33
CA PHE A 54 -9.36 14.73 -5.45
C PHE A 54 -9.26 13.51 -6.39
N PHE A 55 -9.57 12.30 -5.90
CA PHE A 55 -9.35 11.07 -6.65
C PHE A 55 -10.59 10.20 -6.80
N GLY A 56 -11.74 10.59 -6.23
CA GLY A 56 -13.00 9.84 -6.32
C GLY A 56 -12.94 8.46 -5.65
N LEU A 57 -11.99 8.26 -4.73
CA LEU A 57 -11.77 6.98 -4.05
C LEU A 57 -12.51 6.94 -2.71
N VAL A 58 -13.23 5.85 -2.45
CA VAL A 58 -13.79 5.58 -1.12
C VAL A 58 -12.70 4.91 -0.30
N GLY A 59 -12.00 5.66 0.55
CA GLY A 59 -10.89 5.19 1.38
C GLY A 59 -9.58 5.94 1.09
N PHE A 60 -8.44 5.36 1.47
CA PHE A 60 -7.12 5.93 1.26
C PHE A 60 -6.08 4.84 0.93
N PRO A 61 -5.02 5.15 0.17
CA PRO A 61 -3.95 4.19 -0.12
C PRO A 61 -3.13 3.88 1.13
N MET A 62 -2.71 2.62 1.26
CA MET A 62 -1.94 2.13 2.41
C MET A 62 -0.52 1.74 1.99
N ASP A 63 0.11 2.54 1.13
CA ASP A 63 1.34 2.18 0.42
C ASP A 63 2.48 1.80 1.37
N ASP A 64 2.68 2.57 2.45
CA ASP A 64 3.73 2.31 3.45
C ASP A 64 3.43 1.04 4.26
N VAL A 65 2.17 0.84 4.66
CA VAL A 65 1.75 -0.33 5.44
C VAL A 65 1.86 -1.61 4.62
N ILE A 66 1.51 -1.54 3.33
CA ILE A 66 1.72 -2.63 2.37
C ILE A 66 3.23 -2.91 2.26
N THR A 67 4.07 -1.87 2.15
CA THR A 67 5.53 -2.03 2.06
C THR A 67 6.10 -2.75 3.29
N VAL A 68 5.66 -2.40 4.50
CA VAL A 68 6.06 -3.10 5.73
C VAL A 68 5.57 -4.56 5.71
N ALA A 69 4.33 -4.81 5.28
CA ALA A 69 3.81 -6.17 5.18
C ALA A 69 4.63 -7.04 4.21
N LEU A 70 5.12 -6.46 3.11
CA LEU A 70 5.94 -7.17 2.12
C LEU A 70 7.32 -7.57 2.64
N CYS A 71 7.82 -6.97 3.72
CA CYS A 71 9.08 -7.38 4.34
C CYS A 71 9.01 -8.80 4.93
N PHE A 72 7.83 -9.26 5.35
CA PHE A 72 7.64 -10.59 5.96
C PHE A 72 6.61 -11.48 5.26
N ALA A 73 5.79 -10.92 4.37
CA ALA A 73 4.84 -11.65 3.53
C ALA A 73 4.98 -11.22 2.05
N PRO A 74 6.14 -11.50 1.41
CA PRO A 74 6.43 -11.05 0.05
C PRO A 74 5.50 -11.68 -1.00
N ASP A 75 4.86 -12.80 -0.68
CA ASP A 75 3.89 -13.51 -1.51
C ASP A 75 2.50 -12.84 -1.55
N LEU A 76 2.29 -11.75 -0.79
CA LEU A 76 1.10 -10.91 -0.92
C LEU A 76 0.98 -10.23 -2.29
N VAL A 77 2.09 -10.10 -3.03
CA VAL A 77 2.10 -9.50 -4.36
C VAL A 77 2.59 -10.48 -5.41
N THR A 78 2.06 -10.33 -6.61
CA THR A 78 2.70 -10.90 -7.80
C THR A 78 3.69 -9.89 -8.35
N THR A 79 4.91 -10.32 -8.67
CA THR A 79 5.94 -9.42 -9.21
C THR A 79 6.27 -9.73 -10.66
N THR A 80 6.92 -8.79 -11.33
CA THR A 80 7.69 -9.06 -12.55
C THR A 80 8.91 -9.93 -12.24
N GLU A 81 9.54 -10.48 -13.27
CA GLU A 81 10.97 -10.77 -13.23
C GLU A 81 11.78 -9.51 -12.87
N PRO A 82 13.02 -9.63 -12.38
CA PRO A 82 13.87 -8.47 -12.17
C PRO A 82 14.07 -7.66 -13.48
N LEU A 83 13.83 -6.37 -13.39
CA LEU A 83 13.95 -5.40 -14.47
C LEU A 83 15.03 -4.37 -14.13
N PHE A 84 15.56 -3.75 -15.16
CA PHE A 84 16.31 -2.52 -14.98
C PHE A 84 15.31 -1.39 -14.74
N ALA A 85 15.44 -0.75 -13.59
CA ALA A 85 14.66 0.43 -13.22
C ALA A 85 15.60 1.62 -13.05
N ASP A 86 15.19 2.77 -13.57
CA ASP A 86 15.95 4.02 -13.48
C ASP A 86 15.01 5.17 -13.10
N VAL A 87 15.58 6.29 -12.66
CA VAL A 87 14.85 7.49 -12.27
C VAL A 87 15.27 8.65 -13.14
N VAL A 88 14.29 9.33 -13.74
CA VAL A 88 14.57 10.51 -14.56
C VAL A 88 15.04 11.65 -13.66
N LEU A 89 16.30 12.07 -13.84
CA LEU A 89 16.92 13.14 -13.05
C LEU A 89 16.85 14.52 -13.72
N ASP A 90 16.70 14.54 -15.04
CA ASP A 90 16.69 15.78 -15.83
C ASP A 90 15.55 16.71 -15.42
N LYS A 91 15.79 18.02 -15.52
CA LYS A 91 14.77 19.04 -15.25
C LYS A 91 13.65 18.91 -16.28
N GLY A 92 12.40 19.06 -15.82
CA GLY A 92 11.22 19.04 -16.69
C GLY A 92 10.09 18.17 -16.13
N VAL A 93 9.08 17.95 -16.97
CA VAL A 93 7.82 17.29 -16.57
C VAL A 93 7.97 15.82 -16.17
N ALA A 94 9.05 15.16 -16.60
CA ALA A 94 9.31 13.76 -16.32
C ALA A 94 10.21 13.54 -15.09
N ARG A 95 10.76 14.61 -14.49
CA ARG A 95 11.66 14.51 -13.34
C ARG A 95 11.00 13.73 -12.21
N GLY A 96 11.73 12.76 -11.65
CA GLY A 96 11.25 11.92 -10.54
C GLY A 96 10.40 10.73 -10.97
N GLN A 97 10.13 10.55 -12.27
CA GLN A 97 9.47 9.34 -12.76
C GLN A 97 10.43 8.14 -12.67
N THR A 98 9.94 7.06 -12.07
CA THR A 98 10.60 5.75 -12.14
C THR A 98 10.20 5.05 -13.43
N VAL A 99 11.20 4.65 -14.22
CA VAL A 99 11.04 4.00 -15.52
C VAL A 99 11.52 2.56 -15.42
N ALA A 100 10.67 1.62 -15.87
CA ALA A 100 11.02 0.21 -15.93
C ALA A 100 11.24 -0.22 -17.37
N TYR A 101 12.47 -0.64 -17.69
CA TYR A 101 12.83 -1.08 -19.04
C TYR A 101 12.42 -2.54 -19.26
N ARG A 102 11.69 -2.79 -20.37
CA ARG A 102 11.17 -4.13 -20.73
C ARG A 102 11.42 -4.45 -22.19
N GLY A 103 11.55 -5.73 -22.53
CA GLY A 103 11.75 -6.15 -23.92
C GLY A 103 13.06 -5.61 -24.52
N HIS A 104 13.08 -5.48 -25.86
CA HIS A 104 14.22 -4.95 -26.59
C HIS A 104 14.09 -3.42 -26.76
N GLN A 105 15.12 -2.69 -26.33
CA GLN A 105 15.19 -1.23 -26.46
C GLN A 105 15.99 -0.87 -27.70
N ILE A 106 15.42 -0.03 -28.56
CA ILE A 106 16.08 0.46 -29.79
C ILE A 106 17.05 1.59 -29.45
N LEU A 107 16.74 2.38 -28.43
CA LEU A 107 17.57 3.49 -27.97
C LEU A 107 18.58 3.00 -26.92
N PRO A 108 19.79 3.57 -26.91
CA PRO A 108 20.80 3.28 -25.88
C PRO A 108 20.28 3.69 -24.49
N GLY A 109 20.79 3.03 -23.46
CA GLY A 109 20.46 3.32 -22.05
C GLY A 109 19.60 2.25 -21.35
N GLY A 110 18.91 1.37 -22.09
CA GLY A 110 18.07 0.33 -21.50
C GLY A 110 18.79 -0.94 -21.00
N GLY A 111 20.12 -0.95 -21.00
CA GLY A 111 20.96 -2.12 -20.70
C GLY A 111 21.46 -2.22 -19.25
N GLY A 112 20.89 -1.45 -18.33
CA GLY A 112 21.32 -1.43 -16.93
C GLY A 112 21.05 -2.73 -16.15
N PRO A 113 21.48 -2.79 -14.87
CA PRO A 113 21.37 -3.98 -14.05
C PRO A 113 19.89 -4.34 -13.75
N LYS A 114 19.55 -5.62 -13.93
CA LYS A 114 18.20 -6.15 -13.67
C LYS A 114 18.02 -6.58 -12.22
N THR A 115 17.88 -5.63 -11.31
CA THR A 115 17.81 -5.88 -9.86
C THR A 115 16.44 -5.61 -9.25
N THR A 116 15.56 -4.88 -9.94
CA THR A 116 14.30 -4.38 -9.35
C THR A 116 13.11 -5.22 -9.79
N ARG A 117 12.32 -5.71 -8.82
CA ARG A 117 11.02 -6.33 -9.08
C ARG A 117 9.90 -5.32 -8.89
N ILE A 118 8.92 -5.35 -9.79
CA ILE A 118 7.76 -4.45 -9.73
C ILE A 118 6.52 -5.25 -9.38
N ALA A 119 5.80 -4.84 -8.33
CA ALA A 119 4.52 -5.44 -7.97
C ALA A 119 3.47 -5.15 -9.07
N LYS A 120 2.79 -6.20 -9.52
CA LYS A 120 1.74 -6.16 -10.56
C LYS A 120 0.33 -6.27 -10.00
N GLY A 121 0.20 -6.79 -8.78
CA GLY A 121 -1.07 -6.94 -8.08
C GLY A 121 -0.86 -7.33 -6.64
N LEU A 122 -1.87 -7.11 -5.81
CA LEU A 122 -1.87 -7.34 -4.37
C LEU A 122 -3.07 -8.23 -3.98
N ASP A 123 -2.83 -9.22 -3.14
CA ASP A 123 -3.89 -9.92 -2.41
C ASP A 123 -4.41 -9.02 -1.26
N GLY A 124 -5.30 -8.10 -1.63
CA GLY A 124 -5.85 -7.12 -0.69
C GLY A 124 -6.66 -7.74 0.45
N ARG A 125 -7.26 -8.93 0.26
CA ARG A 125 -8.04 -9.59 1.32
C ARG A 125 -7.13 -10.16 2.39
N ARG A 126 -6.07 -10.86 1.99
CA ARG A 126 -5.08 -11.41 2.92
C ARG A 126 -4.31 -10.30 3.60
N PHE A 127 -3.91 -9.24 2.87
CA PHE A 127 -3.30 -8.06 3.47
C PHE A 127 -4.20 -7.44 4.56
N LEU A 128 -5.49 -7.21 4.26
CA LEU A 128 -6.44 -6.69 5.24
C LEU A 128 -6.58 -7.57 6.48
N SER A 129 -6.51 -8.89 6.31
CA SER A 129 -6.54 -9.83 7.43
C SER A 129 -5.30 -9.68 8.32
N ILE A 130 -4.11 -9.59 7.72
CA ILE A 130 -2.85 -9.37 8.44
C ILE A 130 -2.89 -8.03 9.17
N PHE A 131 -3.32 -6.97 8.48
CA PHE A 131 -3.42 -5.63 9.06
C PHE A 131 -4.35 -5.60 10.28
N LYS A 132 -5.53 -6.22 10.18
CA LYS A 132 -6.47 -6.34 11.31
C LYS A 132 -5.91 -7.16 12.46
N ALA A 133 -5.23 -8.27 12.18
CA ALA A 133 -4.59 -9.08 13.21
C ALA A 133 -3.48 -8.29 13.93
N ALA A 134 -2.68 -7.52 13.19
CA ALA A 134 -1.66 -6.64 13.77
C ALA A 134 -2.28 -5.56 14.67
N MET A 135 -3.38 -4.92 14.24
CA MET A 135 -4.10 -3.97 15.10
C MET A 135 -4.66 -4.63 16.36
N ALA A 136 -5.14 -5.87 16.27
CA ALA A 136 -5.72 -6.59 17.42
C ALA A 136 -4.72 -6.78 18.56
N CYS A 137 -3.42 -6.86 18.27
CA CYS A 137 -2.37 -6.95 19.28
C CYS A 137 -2.32 -5.71 20.21
N TYR A 138 -2.93 -4.60 19.82
CA TYR A 138 -3.01 -3.38 20.63
C TYR A 138 -4.32 -3.25 21.40
N GLU A 139 -5.24 -4.21 21.30
CA GLU A 139 -6.45 -4.22 22.12
C GLU A 139 -6.07 -4.38 23.59
N ARG A 140 -6.54 -3.46 24.43
CA ARG A 140 -6.27 -3.51 25.86
C ARG A 140 -7.20 -4.56 26.48
N THR A 141 -6.61 -5.55 27.13
CA THR A 141 -7.37 -6.44 28.00
C THR A 141 -7.80 -5.63 29.21
N VAL A 142 -9.12 -5.50 29.43
CA VAL A 142 -9.63 -5.02 30.71
C VAL A 142 -9.10 -5.98 31.76
N ALA A 143 -8.26 -5.50 32.69
CA ALA A 143 -7.85 -6.30 33.84
C ALA A 143 -9.12 -6.79 34.55
N PRO A 144 -9.19 -8.06 34.98
CA PRO A 144 -10.32 -8.52 35.77
C PRO A 144 -10.49 -7.57 36.95
N GLN A 145 -11.68 -6.98 37.08
CA GLN A 145 -12.00 -6.15 38.23
C GLN A 145 -11.71 -6.97 39.49
N PRO A 146 -10.94 -6.45 40.47
CA PRO A 146 -10.77 -7.15 41.73
C PRO A 146 -12.18 -7.46 42.27
N LYS A 147 -12.40 -8.71 42.69
CA LYS A 147 -13.62 -9.07 43.41
C LYS A 147 -13.82 -8.04 44.53
N PRO A 148 -15.02 -7.49 44.73
CA PRO A 148 -15.26 -6.64 45.88
C PRO A 148 -14.89 -7.43 47.13
N GLU A 149 -13.84 -6.99 47.82
CA GLU A 149 -13.50 -7.50 49.14
C GLU A 149 -14.61 -7.06 50.09
N GLY A 150 -15.39 -8.04 50.55
CA GLY A 150 -16.43 -7.83 51.55
C GLY A 150 -17.85 -7.87 50.99
N LEU A 151 -18.36 -9.08 50.78
CA LEU A 151 -19.62 -9.45 51.41
C LEU A 151 -19.41 -10.84 52.03
N PHE A 152 -19.63 -10.88 53.35
CA PHE A 152 -19.57 -12.06 54.22
C PHE A 152 -20.47 -13.19 53.72
#